data_AF-A0A2D9KW19-F1
#
_entry.id   AF-A0A2D9KW19-F1
#
_cell.length_a   1.000
_cell.length_b   1.000
_cell.length_c   1.000
_cell.angle_alpha   90.00
_cell.angle_beta   90.00
_cell.angle_gamma   90.00
#
_symmetry.space_group_name_H-M   'P 1'
#
loop_
_entity.id
_entity.type
_entity.pdbx_description
1 polymer ?
#
loop_
_entity_poly.entity_id
_entity_poly.type
_entity_poly.pdbx_seq_one_letter_code
_entity_poly.pdbx_strand_id
1 'polypeptide(L)'
;MLSHPNYLNLMPQAKVLITMLQSLWRNDKPVDFGIREASEKIPCDRRTAMKAFKQLIERGFIVCVEESFFSSRTESRTRSWRLEWMPFNDQKPRNTWENVE
;
A
#
# COMPACT_ATOMS: atom_id res chain seq x y z
N MET A 1 14.10 -7.37 -0.06
CA MET A 1 12.73 -7.29 -0.61
C MET A 1 12.55 -8.05 -1.93
N LEU A 2 13.18 -7.63 -3.04
CA LEU A 2 12.85 -8.14 -4.40
C LEU A 2 13.06 -9.65 -4.62
N SER A 3 13.98 -10.27 -3.89
CA SER A 3 14.25 -11.71 -3.92
C SER A 3 13.40 -12.53 -2.94
N HIS A 4 12.61 -11.88 -2.07
CA HIS A 4 11.86 -12.56 -1.02
C HIS A 4 10.59 -13.23 -1.57
N PRO A 5 10.22 -14.45 -1.13
CA PRO A 5 9.01 -15.14 -1.61
C PRO A 5 7.74 -14.30 -1.51
N ASN A 6 7.58 -13.54 -0.42
CA ASN A 6 6.43 -12.65 -0.23
C ASN A 6 6.29 -11.59 -1.32
N TYR A 7 7.40 -11.09 -1.86
CA TYR A 7 7.41 -10.16 -2.99
C TYR A 7 7.23 -10.91 -4.32
N LEU A 8 7.94 -12.02 -4.52
CA LEU A 8 7.91 -12.78 -5.77
C LEU A 8 6.51 -13.28 -6.11
N ASN A 9 5.76 -13.72 -5.10
CA ASN A 9 4.39 -14.23 -5.22
C ASN A 9 3.30 -13.15 -5.26
N LEU A 10 3.67 -11.87 -5.31
CA LEU A 10 2.71 -10.79 -5.54
C LEU A 10 2.15 -10.82 -6.96
N MET A 11 0.89 -10.41 -7.10
CA MET A 11 0.31 -10.12 -8.41
C MET A 11 1.11 -9.00 -9.11
N PRO A 12 1.16 -8.99 -10.45
CA PRO A 12 1.82 -7.91 -11.19
C PRO A 12 1.35 -6.52 -10.78
N GLN A 13 0.03 -6.34 -10.58
CA GLN A 13 -0.56 -5.06 -10.17
C GLN A 13 -0.12 -4.65 -8.76
N ALA A 14 0.07 -5.59 -7.84
CA ALA A 14 0.57 -5.31 -6.50
C ALA A 14 2.06 -4.88 -6.53
N LYS A 15 2.87 -5.48 -7.42
CA LYS A 15 4.28 -5.05 -7.64
C LYS A 15 4.35 -3.63 -8.20
N VAL A 16 3.48 -3.28 -9.15
CA VAL A 16 3.39 -1.90 -9.67
C VAL A 16 2.92 -0.95 -8.56
N LEU A 17 1.91 -1.35 -7.78
CA LEU A 17 1.40 -0.54 -6.67
C LEU A 17 2.48 -0.22 -5.63
N ILE A 18 3.38 -1.16 -5.30
CA ILE A 18 4.56 -0.90 -4.45
C ILE A 18 5.38 0.29 -4.98
N THR A 19 5.67 0.29 -6.29
CA THR A 19 6.47 1.34 -6.92
C THR A 19 5.76 2.70 -6.84
N MET A 20 4.45 2.71 -7.08
CA MET A 20 3.64 3.93 -7.00
C MET A 20 3.60 4.50 -5.58
N LEU A 21 3.37 3.65 -4.58
CA LEU A 21 3.36 4.06 -3.18
C LEU A 21 4.73 4.60 -2.75
N GLN A 22 5.81 3.93 -3.15
CA GLN A 22 7.17 4.38 -2.84
C GLN A 22 7.50 5.73 -3.49
N SER A 23 6.99 6.01 -4.69
CA SER A 23 7.19 7.30 -5.36
C SER A 23 6.56 8.49 -4.62
N LEU A 24 5.52 8.22 -3.82
CA LEU A 24 4.80 9.20 -3.01
C LEU A 24 5.27 9.23 -1.55
N TRP A 25 6.18 8.34 -1.18
CA TRP A 25 6.62 8.16 0.21
C TRP A 25 7.36 9.38 0.74
N ARG A 26 7.12 9.65 2.03
CA ARG A 26 7.88 10.59 2.84
C ARG A 26 8.07 10.02 4.24
N ASN A 27 9.18 10.39 4.89
CA ASN A 27 9.49 9.92 6.24
C ASN A 27 8.51 10.47 7.29
N ASP A 28 8.00 11.68 7.09
CA ASP A 28 7.22 12.47 8.06
C ASP A 28 5.70 12.29 7.93
N LYS A 29 5.21 11.60 6.90
CA LYS A 29 3.76 11.45 6.66
C LYS A 29 3.42 10.15 5.92
N PRO A 30 2.24 9.57 6.16
CA PRO A 30 1.78 8.41 5.41
C PRO A 30 1.45 8.75 3.96
N VAL A 31 1.37 7.72 3.13
CA VAL A 31 1.05 7.84 1.71
C VAL A 31 -0.46 7.86 1.51
N ASP A 32 -0.99 8.98 1.05
CA ASP A 32 -2.38 9.10 0.62
C ASP A 32 -2.52 8.60 -0.82
N PHE A 33 -3.01 7.38 -1.01
CA PHE A 33 -3.19 6.80 -2.34
C PHE A 33 -4.35 5.80 -2.34
N GLY A 34 -5.41 6.13 -3.08
CA GLY A 34 -6.68 5.40 -3.04
C GLY A 34 -6.86 4.36 -4.14
N ILE A 35 -7.85 3.48 -3.96
CA ILE A 35 -8.21 2.44 -4.95
C ILE A 35 -8.56 3.03 -6.31
N ARG A 36 -9.30 4.16 -6.33
CA ARG A 36 -9.69 4.83 -7.58
C ARG A 36 -8.46 5.29 -8.36
N GLU A 37 -7.58 6.04 -7.70
CA GLU A 37 -6.35 6.55 -8.32
C GLU A 37 -5.45 5.39 -8.78
N ALA A 38 -5.32 4.33 -7.98
CA ALA A 38 -4.58 3.14 -8.36
C ALA A 38 -5.14 2.45 -9.61
N SER A 39 -6.48 2.32 -9.71
CA SER A 39 -7.13 1.70 -10.87
C SER A 39 -6.92 2.50 -12.16
N GLU A 40 -6.90 3.83 -12.06
CA GLU A 40 -6.66 4.74 -13.18
C GLU A 40 -5.19 4.70 -13.64
N LYS A 41 -4.24 4.64 -12.68
CA LYS A 41 -2.79 4.66 -12.99
C LYS A 41 -2.17 3.29 -13.33
N ILE A 42 -2.74 2.17 -12.88
CA ILE A 42 -2.27 0.78 -13.14
C ILE A 42 -3.05 0.12 -14.32
N PRO A 43 -3.70 0.93 -15.16
CA PRO A 43 -4.91 0.60 -15.94
C PRO A 43 -5.54 -0.77 -15.65
N CYS A 44 -6.28 -0.86 -14.54
CA CYS A 44 -6.98 -2.09 -14.15
C CYS A 44 -8.37 -1.79 -13.58
N ASP A 45 -9.22 -2.81 -13.48
CA ASP A 45 -10.52 -2.64 -12.84
C ASP A 45 -10.36 -2.39 -11.32
N ARG A 46 -11.35 -1.72 -10.73
CA ARG A 46 -11.33 -1.37 -9.29
C ARG A 46 -11.22 -2.59 -8.37
N ARG A 47 -11.77 -3.75 -8.76
CA ARG A 47 -11.70 -4.98 -7.96
C ARG A 47 -10.27 -5.54 -7.97
N THR A 48 -9.58 -5.47 -9.09
CA THR A 48 -8.15 -5.81 -9.18
C THR A 48 -7.28 -4.87 -8.37
N ALA A 49 -7.50 -3.55 -8.45
CA ALA A 49 -6.80 -2.58 -7.60
C ALA A 49 -7.03 -2.85 -6.10
N MET A 50 -8.28 -3.12 -5.71
CA MET A 50 -8.63 -3.50 -4.34
C MET A 50 -7.94 -4.79 -3.88
N LYS A 51 -7.88 -5.82 -4.73
CA LYS A 51 -7.13 -7.05 -4.45
C LYS A 51 -5.63 -6.78 -4.29
N ALA A 52 -5.06 -5.87 -5.07
CA ALA A 52 -3.65 -5.50 -4.95
C ALA A 52 -3.35 -4.87 -3.59
N PHE A 53 -4.15 -3.90 -3.15
CA PHE A 53 -4.04 -3.34 -1.80
C PHE A 53 -4.19 -4.42 -0.72
N LYS A 54 -5.21 -5.26 -0.83
CA LYS A 54 -5.45 -6.36 0.11
C LYS A 54 -4.24 -7.28 0.20
N GLN A 55 -3.67 -7.67 -0.94
CA GLN A 55 -2.50 -8.53 -0.99
C GLN A 55 -1.26 -7.88 -0.35
N LEU A 56 -1.03 -6.58 -0.55
CA LEU A 56 0.09 -5.87 0.09
C LEU A 56 -0.06 -5.77 1.61
N ILE A 57 -1.29 -5.62 2.10
CA ILE A 57 -1.59 -5.63 3.54
C ILE A 57 -1.35 -7.03 4.11
N GLU A 58 -1.93 -8.06 3.49
CA GLU A 58 -1.80 -9.46 3.92
C GLU A 58 -0.34 -9.91 3.95
N ARG A 59 0.47 -9.46 2.99
CA ARG A 59 1.91 -9.77 2.90
C ARG A 59 2.80 -8.83 3.73
N GLY A 60 2.21 -7.95 4.56
CA GLY A 60 2.97 -7.09 5.49
C GLY A 60 3.83 -6.02 4.81
N PHE A 61 3.55 -5.67 3.55
CA PHE A 61 4.25 -4.59 2.84
C PHE A 61 3.73 -3.23 3.28
N ILE A 62 2.43 -3.09 3.49
CA ILE A 62 1.81 -1.83 3.89
C ILE A 62 0.86 -2.01 5.06
N VAL A 63 0.72 -0.97 5.87
CA VAL A 63 -0.25 -0.90 6.97
C VAL A 63 -1.09 0.36 6.81
N CYS A 64 -2.41 0.22 6.98
CA CYS A 64 -3.31 1.37 7.05
C CYS A 64 -3.10 2.07 8.40
N VAL A 65 -2.59 3.29 8.39
CA VAL A 65 -2.35 4.05 9.64
C VAL A 65 -3.49 5.01 9.96
N GLU A 66 -4.17 5.50 8.92
CA GLU A 66 -5.33 6.37 9.07
C GLU A 66 -6.45 5.90 8.14
N GLU A 67 -7.66 5.80 8.69
CA GLU A 67 -8.90 5.69 7.92
C GLU A 67 -9.77 6.89 8.31
N SER A 68 -9.84 7.89 7.42
CA SER A 68 -10.64 9.09 7.63
C SER A 68 -11.84 9.14 6.70
N PHE A 69 -12.97 9.59 7.22
CA PHE A 69 -14.19 9.82 6.45
C PHE A 69 -14.14 11.24 5.87
N PHE A 70 -14.06 11.34 4.54
CA PHE A 70 -14.12 12.64 3.87
C PHE A 70 -15.57 13.13 3.71
N SER A 71 -16.55 12.20 3.64
CA SER A 71 -17.98 12.52 3.63
C SER A 71 -18.79 11.27 3.99
N SER A 72 -19.62 11.37 5.04
CA SER A 72 -20.54 10.30 5.44
C SER A 72 -21.62 10.02 4.40
N ARG A 73 -21.96 11.03 3.58
CA ARG A 73 -23.01 10.95 2.56
C ARG A 73 -22.58 10.23 1.29
N THR A 74 -21.28 10.20 1.00
CA THR A 74 -20.69 9.52 -0.18
C THR A 74 -19.84 8.31 0.20
N GLU A 75 -19.72 8.01 1.49
CA GLU A 75 -18.83 6.99 2.06
C GLU A 75 -17.39 7.04 1.52
N SER A 76 -16.91 8.23 1.14
CA SER A 76 -15.56 8.39 0.61
C SER A 76 -14.56 8.24 1.76
N ARG A 77 -13.91 7.09 1.80
CA ARG A 77 -12.84 6.77 2.77
C ARG A 77 -11.50 7.11 2.16
N THR A 78 -10.75 7.96 2.84
CA THR A 78 -9.33 8.14 2.55
C THR A 78 -8.55 7.19 3.44
N ARG A 79 -7.67 6.42 2.83
CA ARG A 79 -6.75 5.53 3.54
C ARG A 79 -5.34 6.03 3.30
N SER A 80 -4.60 6.11 4.39
CA SER A 80 -3.20 6.54 4.37
C SER A 80 -2.32 5.38 4.80
N TRP A 81 -1.26 5.14 4.03
CA TRP A 81 -0.46 3.92 4.11
C TRP A 81 0.93 4.20 4.67
N ARG A 82 1.35 3.41 5.65
CA ARG A 82 2.76 3.25 6.02
C ARG A 82 3.37 2.15 5.17
N LEU A 83 4.57 2.38 4.64
CA LEU A 83 5.34 1.39 3.91
C LEU A 83 6.31 0.71 4.88
N GLU A 84 6.17 -0.59 5.07
CA GLU A 84 6.89 -1.33 6.11
C GLU A 84 8.39 -1.50 5.80
N TRP A 85 8.77 -1.34 4.52
CA TRP A 85 10.17 -1.40 4.06
C TRP A 85 10.89 -0.04 4.02
N MET A 86 10.19 1.04 4.35
CA MET A 86 10.75 2.39 4.41
C MET A 86 10.82 2.89 5.86
N PRO A 87 11.76 3.80 6.19
CA PRO A 87 11.74 4.45 7.49
C PRO A 87 10.46 5.28 7.68
N PHE A 88 10.11 5.58 8.93
CA PHE A 88 8.95 6.41 9.22
C PHE A 88 9.10 7.09 10.58
N ASN A 89 8.90 8.40 10.65
CA ASN A 89 9.16 9.24 11.82
C ASN A 89 10.55 8.98 12.43
N ASP A 90 11.58 8.92 11.57
CA ASP A 90 12.98 8.65 11.93
C ASP A 90 13.22 7.30 12.61
N GLN A 91 12.23 6.41 12.60
CA GLN A 91 12.36 5.03 13.01
C GLN A 91 12.76 4.16 11.83
N LYS A 92 13.52 3.11 12.12
CA LYS A 92 13.91 2.10 11.13
C LYS A 92 12.66 1.42 10.52
N PRO A 93 12.76 0.92 9.27
CA PRO A 93 11.74 0.06 8.70
C PRO A 93 11.40 -1.11 9.62
N ARG A 94 10.12 -1.48 9.66
CA ARG A 94 9.65 -2.62 10.48
C ARG A 94 9.81 -3.95 9.78
N ASN A 95 9.78 -3.94 8.44
CA ASN A 95 9.94 -5.12 7.58
C ASN A 95 9.02 -6.29 7.95
N THR A 96 7.76 -6.01 8.30
CA THR A 96 6.78 -7.06 8.65
C THR A 96 6.66 -8.14 7.57
N TRP A 97 6.83 -7.77 6.30
CA TRP A 97 6.86 -8.67 5.13
C TRP A 97 7.93 -9.77 5.16
N GLU A 98 8.93 -9.72 6.05
CA GLU A 98 9.94 -10.78 6.22
C GLU A 98 9.40 -11.97 7.04
N ASN A 99 8.39 -11.75 7.90
CA ASN A 99 7.93 -12.74 8.88
C ASN A 99 6.52 -13.29 8.59
N VAL A 100 5.88 -12.86 7.50
CA VAL A 100 4.58 -13.39 7.09
C VAL A 100 4.78 -14.70 6.33
N GLU A 101 4.17 -15.78 6.80
CA GLU A 101 4.15 -17.11 6.13
C GLU A 101 3.07 -17.21 5.05
#